data_AF-A0A397YFK8-F1
#
_entry.id   AF-A0A397YFK8-F1
#
_cell.length_a   1.000
_cell.length_b   1.000
_cell.length_c   1.000
_cell.angle_alpha   90.00
_cell.angle_beta   90.00
_cell.angle_gamma   90.00
#
_symmetry.space_group_name_H-M   'P 1'
#
loop_
_entity.id
_entity.type
_entity.pdbx_description
1 polymer ?
#
loop_
_entity_poly.entity_id
_entity_poly.type
_entity_poly.pdbx_seq_one_letter_code
_entity_poly.pdbx_strand_id
1 'polypeptide(L)'
;MECADHGEGLQVLHYEEHQKYEPHYDYFVDDFNTKNEGQRMATMLMYLADVEEGGETVFPAANMNFSFVPWYNELSACGKKGLSIKPRMGDALLFWSMRPDATLDPSNLHGGCPVIRGNKWSSTR
;
A
#
# COMPACT_ATOMS: atom_id res chain seq x y z
N MET A 1 30.48 4.92 -13.38
CA MET A 1 29.04 5.20 -13.38
C MET A 1 28.49 4.51 -12.16
N GLU A 2 28.20 5.29 -11.12
CA GLU A 2 27.68 4.78 -9.85
C GLU A 2 26.16 4.82 -9.97
N CYS A 3 25.48 3.70 -9.77
CA CYS A 3 24.02 3.71 -9.67
C CYS A 3 23.69 4.40 -8.35
N ALA A 4 23.11 5.59 -8.41
CA ALA A 4 22.57 6.24 -7.22
C ALA A 4 21.44 5.36 -6.66
N ASP A 5 21.51 5.02 -5.37
CA ASP A 5 20.38 4.41 -4.67
C ASP A 5 19.36 5.51 -4.38
N HIS A 6 18.15 5.33 -4.89
CA HIS A 6 17.05 6.28 -4.76
C HIS A 6 15.97 5.78 -3.79
N GLY A 7 16.11 4.57 -3.24
CA GLY A 7 15.16 4.01 -2.29
C GLY A 7 15.52 4.39 -0.86
N GLU A 8 14.49 4.73 -0.07
CA GLU A 8 14.65 4.83 1.38
C GLU A 8 15.03 3.47 1.98
N GLY A 9 15.45 3.49 3.26
CA GLY A 9 15.67 2.27 4.02
C GLY A 9 14.36 1.48 4.17
N LEU A 10 14.46 0.15 4.20
CA LEU A 10 13.30 -0.71 4.40
C LEU A 10 12.62 -0.39 5.74
N GLN A 11 11.32 -0.09 5.67
CA GLN A 11 10.48 0.05 6.86
C GLN A 11 9.73 -1.26 7.08
N VAL A 12 9.72 -1.80 8.30
CA VAL A 12 8.98 -3.01 8.66
C VAL A 12 7.87 -2.63 9.61
N LEU A 13 6.66 -3.12 9.32
CA LEU A 13 5.44 -2.83 10.06
C LEU A 13 4.78 -4.15 10.48
N HIS A 14 4.32 -4.18 11.72
CA HIS A 14 3.55 -5.28 12.29
C HIS A 14 2.20 -4.75 12.76
N TYR A 15 1.12 -5.42 12.35
CA TYR A 15 -0.23 -5.13 12.78
C TYR A 15 -0.81 -6.37 13.48
N GLU A 16 -1.28 -6.15 14.71
CA GLU A 16 -2.08 -7.10 15.49
C GLU A 16 -3.56 -7.03 15.09
N GLU A 17 -4.37 -7.91 15.65
CA GLU A 17 -5.82 -7.89 15.46
C GLU A 17 -6.41 -6.51 15.80
N HIS A 18 -7.36 -6.09 14.98
CA HIS A 18 -8.03 -4.77 14.97
C HIS A 18 -7.16 -3.57 14.60
N GLN A 19 -5.83 -3.71 14.52
CA GLN A 19 -4.97 -2.64 14.04
C GLN A 19 -5.14 -2.44 12.54
N LYS A 20 -5.06 -1.17 12.12
CA LYS A 20 -5.28 -0.72 10.74
C LYS A 20 -4.37 0.46 10.43
N TYR A 21 -4.34 0.84 9.15
CA TYR A 21 -3.73 2.08 8.69
C TYR A 21 -4.74 2.85 7.85
N GLU A 22 -5.02 4.09 8.23
CA GLU A 22 -6.01 4.91 7.52
C GLU A 22 -5.55 5.24 6.08
N PRO A 23 -6.48 5.40 5.12
CA PRO A 23 -6.12 5.79 3.77
C PRO A 23 -5.28 7.07 3.72
N HIS A 24 -4.16 7.01 2.99
CA HIS A 24 -3.16 8.07 2.90
C HIS A 24 -2.43 8.04 1.55
N TYR A 25 -1.59 9.04 1.35
CA TYR A 25 -0.67 9.15 0.22
C TYR A 25 0.76 9.01 0.72
N ASP A 26 1.60 8.33 -0.04
CA ASP A 26 3.03 8.22 0.30
C ASP A 26 3.82 9.45 -0.14
N TYR A 27 3.32 10.21 -1.12
CA TYR A 27 3.97 11.43 -1.57
C TYR A 27 3.89 12.54 -0.52
N PHE A 28 4.91 13.40 -0.50
CA PHE A 28 4.90 14.61 0.29
C PHE A 28 4.06 15.69 -0.38
N VAL A 29 3.18 16.31 0.39
CA VAL A 29 2.35 17.44 -0.07
C VAL A 29 3.07 18.78 0.14
N ASP A 30 4.01 18.83 1.07
CA ASP A 30 4.72 20.06 1.42
C ASP A 30 6.04 20.23 0.66
N ASP A 31 6.34 21.49 0.33
CA ASP A 31 7.55 21.88 -0.40
C ASP A 31 8.84 21.64 0.41
N PHE A 32 8.75 21.55 1.74
CA PHE A 32 9.93 21.40 2.60
C PHE A 32 10.48 19.98 2.49
N ASN A 33 9.64 18.97 2.74
CA ASN A 33 10.02 17.57 2.65
C ASN A 33 10.37 17.20 1.20
N THR A 34 9.58 17.68 0.23
CA THR A 34 9.87 17.44 -1.20
C THR A 34 11.26 17.95 -1.61
N LYS A 35 11.72 19.08 -1.08
CA LYS A 35 13.05 19.64 -1.40
C LYS A 35 14.19 18.95 -0.64
N ASN A 36 13.94 18.47 0.57
CA ASN A 36 15.00 17.92 1.44
C ASN A 36 15.19 16.41 1.26
N GLU A 37 14.10 15.67 1.04
CA GLU A 37 14.11 14.20 0.97
C GLU A 37 13.85 13.68 -0.46
N GLY A 38 13.39 14.56 -1.35
CA GLY A 38 12.91 14.19 -2.68
C GLY A 38 11.45 13.71 -2.63
N GLN A 39 10.84 13.55 -3.81
CA GLN A 39 9.47 13.05 -3.90
C GLN A 39 9.46 11.53 -4.03
N ARG A 40 8.56 10.84 -3.33
CA ARG A 40 8.36 9.40 -3.49
C ARG A 40 7.64 9.13 -4.80
N MET A 41 8.34 8.53 -5.76
CA MET A 41 7.79 8.24 -7.09
C MET A 41 6.88 7.00 -7.08
N ALA A 42 7.26 5.98 -6.32
CA ALA A 42 6.58 4.70 -6.23
C ALA A 42 6.87 4.06 -4.87
N THR A 43 5.99 3.16 -4.47
CA THR A 43 6.09 2.38 -3.24
C THR A 43 6.01 0.91 -3.57
N MET A 44 6.94 0.13 -3.02
CA MET A 44 6.92 -1.32 -3.02
C MET A 44 6.53 -1.84 -1.64
N LEU A 45 5.32 -2.37 -1.50
CA LEU A 45 4.83 -3.02 -0.30
C LEU A 45 4.99 -4.54 -0.42
N MET A 46 5.79 -5.14 0.45
CA MET A 46 6.04 -6.57 0.52
C MET A 46 5.27 -7.16 1.70
N TYR A 47 4.55 -8.27 1.49
CA TYR A 47 3.90 -9.02 2.55
C TYR A 47 4.84 -10.09 3.10
N LEU A 48 5.13 -10.00 4.40
CA LEU A 48 6.09 -10.86 5.08
C LEU A 48 5.43 -12.05 5.80
N ALA A 49 4.10 -12.07 5.87
CA ALA A 49 3.30 -13.14 6.44
C ALA A 49 1.93 -13.24 5.76
N ASP A 50 1.35 -14.43 5.73
CA ASP A 50 -0.05 -14.63 5.38
C ASP A 50 -0.94 -14.05 6.49
N VAL A 51 -2.08 -13.46 6.09
CA VAL A 51 -3.10 -12.99 7.03
C VAL A 51 -4.36 -13.83 6.86
N GLU A 52 -4.87 -14.37 7.96
CA GLU A 52 -6.02 -15.28 7.94
C GLU A 52 -7.30 -14.56 7.51
N GLU A 53 -7.60 -13.40 8.11
CA GLU A 53 -8.78 -12.60 7.79
C GLU A 53 -8.50 -11.09 7.93
N GLY A 54 -8.95 -10.29 6.97
CA GLY A 54 -8.70 -8.86 6.92
C GLY A 54 -7.27 -8.50 6.48
N GLY A 55 -6.77 -7.36 6.94
CA GLY A 55 -5.40 -6.91 6.68
C GLY A 55 -5.11 -6.47 5.24
N GLU A 56 -6.12 -6.38 4.38
CA GLU A 56 -5.96 -6.05 2.96
C GLU A 56 -5.31 -4.68 2.75
N THR A 57 -4.55 -4.52 1.67
CA THR A 57 -4.18 -3.18 1.19
C THR A 57 -5.28 -2.72 0.24
N VAL A 58 -6.02 -1.67 0.63
CA VAL A 58 -7.18 -1.15 -0.11
C VAL A 58 -6.85 0.19 -0.76
N PHE A 59 -7.28 0.36 -2.02
CA PHE A 59 -7.19 1.59 -2.80
C PHE A 59 -8.60 2.14 -3.04
N PRO A 60 -9.17 2.91 -2.09
CA PRO A 60 -10.55 3.42 -2.18
C PRO A 60 -10.78 4.38 -3.35
N ALA A 61 -9.74 5.08 -3.82
CA ALA A 61 -9.85 6.02 -4.94
C ALA A 61 -9.62 5.36 -6.32
N ALA A 62 -9.24 4.08 -6.35
CA ALA A 62 -9.05 3.35 -7.60
C ALA A 62 -10.41 3.06 -8.24
N ASN A 63 -10.74 3.80 -9.30
CA ASN A 63 -12.02 3.72 -10.00
C ASN A 63 -12.04 2.56 -11.01
N MET A 64 -12.02 1.33 -10.50
CA MET A 64 -12.08 0.11 -11.31
C MET A 64 -13.07 -0.88 -10.70
N ASN A 65 -13.77 -1.65 -11.55
CA ASN A 65 -14.51 -2.80 -11.07
C ASN A 65 -13.54 -3.94 -10.80
N PHE A 66 -13.27 -4.27 -9.54
CA PHE A 66 -12.33 -5.31 -9.12
C PHE A 66 -13.04 -6.58 -8.63
N SER A 67 -14.34 -6.76 -8.89
CA SER A 67 -15.04 -8.00 -8.53
C SER A 67 -14.53 -9.23 -9.29
N PHE A 68 -13.71 -9.03 -10.33
CA PHE A 68 -13.05 -10.09 -11.07
C PHE A 68 -11.87 -10.73 -10.31
N VAL A 69 -11.36 -10.11 -9.23
CA VAL A 69 -10.20 -10.69 -8.52
C VAL A 69 -10.62 -12.00 -7.84
N PRO A 70 -9.80 -13.08 -7.92
CA PRO A 70 -10.19 -14.39 -7.41
C PRO A 70 -10.59 -14.41 -5.93
N TRP A 71 -10.01 -13.51 -5.13
CA TRP A 71 -10.25 -13.39 -3.69
C TRP A 71 -11.37 -12.41 -3.33
N TYR A 72 -12.15 -11.88 -4.28
CA TYR A 72 -13.16 -10.85 -4.01
C TYR A 72 -14.16 -11.24 -2.92
N ASN A 73 -14.59 -12.50 -2.91
CA ASN A 73 -15.56 -13.01 -1.94
C ASN A 73 -14.96 -13.18 -0.54
N GLU A 74 -13.63 -13.27 -0.43
CA GLU A 74 -12.90 -13.40 0.83
C GLU A 74 -12.55 -12.03 1.44
N LEU A 75 -12.75 -10.94 0.72
CA LEU A 75 -12.45 -9.59 1.20
C LEU A 75 -13.36 -9.20 2.37
N SER A 76 -12.75 -8.54 3.36
CA SER A 76 -13.43 -7.87 4.45
C SER A 76 -14.34 -6.75 3.95
N ALA A 77 -15.24 -6.27 4.83
CA ALA A 77 -16.06 -5.10 4.53
C ALA A 77 -15.23 -3.84 4.21
N CYS A 78 -14.00 -3.76 4.74
CA CYS A 78 -13.05 -2.71 4.39
C CYS A 78 -12.47 -2.93 2.99
N GLY A 79 -12.01 -4.14 2.67
CA GLY A 79 -11.43 -4.46 1.35
C GLY A 79 -12.44 -4.31 0.21
N LYS A 80 -13.74 -4.43 0.47
CA LYS A 80 -14.78 -4.19 -0.55
C LYS A 80 -15.01 -2.71 -0.90
N LYS A 81 -14.37 -1.76 -0.20
CA LYS A 81 -14.52 -0.31 -0.46
C LYS A 81 -13.70 0.21 -1.65
N GLY A 82 -12.79 -0.60 -2.19
CA GLY A 82 -11.92 -0.22 -3.31
C GLY A 82 -11.06 -1.39 -3.77
N LEU A 83 -10.24 -1.20 -4.80
CA LEU A 83 -9.33 -2.24 -5.28
C LEU A 83 -8.48 -2.74 -4.11
N SER A 84 -8.54 -4.03 -3.83
CA SER A 84 -7.89 -4.59 -2.64
C SER A 84 -7.08 -5.82 -2.93
N ILE A 85 -5.91 -5.88 -2.30
CA ILE A 85 -4.97 -6.98 -2.37
C ILE A 85 -4.96 -7.69 -1.03
N LYS A 86 -5.19 -9.01 -1.04
CA LYS A 86 -5.11 -9.86 0.15
C LYS A 86 -3.62 -10.09 0.50
N PRO A 87 -3.19 -9.93 1.76
CA PRO A 87 -1.82 -10.20 2.16
C PRO A 87 -1.50 -11.69 2.01
N ARG A 88 -0.47 -12.00 1.23
CA ARG A 88 0.06 -13.34 1.05
C ARG A 88 1.57 -13.30 1.16
N MET A 89 2.14 -14.17 1.97
CA MET A 89 3.57 -14.16 2.24
C MET A 89 4.37 -14.29 0.94
N GLY A 90 5.31 -13.37 0.72
CA GLY A 90 6.17 -13.33 -0.46
C GLY A 90 5.63 -12.53 -1.63
N ASP A 91 4.34 -12.16 -1.64
CA ASP A 91 3.81 -11.25 -2.64
C ASP A 91 4.30 -9.81 -2.39
N ALA A 92 4.49 -9.07 -3.48
CA ALA A 92 4.84 -7.66 -3.45
C ALA A 92 3.90 -6.85 -4.34
N LEU A 93 3.53 -5.66 -3.87
CA LEU A 93 2.70 -4.70 -4.56
C LEU A 93 3.54 -3.46 -4.89
N LEU A 94 3.62 -3.12 -6.17
CA LEU A 94 4.23 -1.89 -6.64
C LEU A 94 3.13 -0.94 -7.14
N PHE A 95 3.11 0.28 -6.63
CA PHE A 95 2.20 1.32 -7.08
C PHE A 95 2.93 2.67 -7.14
N TRP A 96 2.44 3.55 -8.01
CA TRP A 96 3.07 4.85 -8.27
C TRP A 96 2.31 5.96 -7.57
N SER A 97 3.08 6.87 -6.97
CA SER A 97 2.59 8.12 -6.37
C SER A 97 2.48 9.24 -7.39
N MET A 98 3.12 9.08 -8.54
CA MET A 98 3.18 10.08 -9.59
C MET A 98 2.88 9.47 -10.96
N ARG A 99 2.25 10.26 -11.80
CA ARG A 99 2.02 9.95 -13.21
C ARG A 99 3.31 10.16 -14.02
N PRO A 100 3.38 9.64 -15.26
CA PRO A 100 4.55 9.83 -16.12
C PRO A 100 4.87 11.30 -16.45
N ASP A 101 3.89 12.21 -16.33
CA ASP A 101 4.06 13.66 -16.48
C ASP A 101 4.51 14.37 -15.18
N ALA A 102 4.91 13.60 -14.17
CA ALA A 102 5.32 14.04 -12.85
C ALA A 102 4.23 14.76 -12.03
N THR A 103 2.95 14.61 -12.41
CA THR A 103 1.84 15.05 -11.55
C THR A 103 1.52 13.99 -10.49
N LEU A 104 1.07 14.42 -9.31
CA LEU A 104 0.64 13.50 -8.24
C LEU A 104 -0.58 12.70 -8.70
N ASP A 105 -0.62 11.40 -8.41
CA ASP A 105 -1.75 10.57 -8.79
C ASP A 105 -2.73 10.34 -7.62
N PRO A 106 -3.88 11.02 -7.55
CA PRO A 106 -4.83 10.85 -6.45
C PRO A 106 -5.47 9.45 -6.41
N SER A 107 -5.33 8.65 -7.47
CA SER A 107 -5.89 7.29 -7.52
C SER A 107 -5.13 6.30 -6.62
N ASN A 108 -3.91 6.65 -6.20
CA ASN A 108 -3.06 5.81 -5.35
C ASN A 108 -3.36 5.94 -3.84
N LEU A 109 -4.39 6.70 -3.45
CA LEU A 109 -4.86 6.77 -2.06
C LEU A 109 -5.06 5.34 -1.56
N HIS A 110 -4.33 4.95 -0.52
CA HIS A 110 -4.30 3.56 -0.07
C HIS A 110 -4.21 3.45 1.44
N GLY A 111 -4.68 2.33 1.98
CA GLY A 111 -4.66 2.07 3.42
C GLY A 111 -4.56 0.58 3.73
N GLY A 112 -4.33 0.28 5.00
CA GLY A 112 -4.34 -1.07 5.53
C GLY A 112 -5.66 -1.34 6.24
N CYS A 113 -6.47 -2.24 5.70
CA CYS A 113 -7.68 -2.69 6.36
C CYS A 113 -7.36 -3.35 7.72
N PRO A 114 -8.30 -3.31 8.68
CA PRO A 114 -8.10 -3.95 9.97
C PRO A 114 -7.76 -5.43 9.81
N VAL A 115 -6.77 -5.91 10.56
CA VAL A 115 -6.58 -7.35 10.73
C VAL A 115 -7.75 -7.86 11.56
N ILE A 116 -8.50 -8.83 11.03
CA ILE A 116 -9.63 -9.44 11.75
C ILE A 116 -9.14 -10.67 12.51
N ARG A 117 -8.22 -11.43 11.92
CA ARG A 117 -7.61 -12.61 12.54
C ARG A 117 -6.19 -12.82 12.04
N GLY A 118 -5.30 -13.19 12.98
CA GLY A 118 -3.89 -13.44 12.69
C GLY A 118 -3.01 -12.20 12.87
N ASN A 119 -1.88 -12.15 12.15
CA ASN A 119 -0.91 -11.06 12.26
C ASN A 119 -0.44 -10.62 10.87
N LYS A 120 -0.45 -9.32 10.60
CA LYS A 120 0.10 -8.78 9.35
C LYS A 120 1.50 -8.28 9.58
N TRP A 121 2.45 -8.84 8.85
CA TRP A 121 3.80 -8.30 8.73
C TRP A 121 4.01 -7.80 7.30
N SER A 122 4.51 -6.59 7.17
CA SER A 122 4.81 -5.99 5.86
C SER A 122 6.07 -5.16 5.90
N SER A 123 6.68 -4.97 4.73
CA SER A 123 7.76 -4.01 4.57
C SER A 123 7.52 -3.09 3.38
N THR A 124 7.87 -1.82 3.51
CA THR A 124 7.79 -0.83 2.44
C THR A 124 9.17 -0.33 2.03
N ARG A 125 9.31 -0.02 0.74
CA ARG A 125 10.42 0.71 0.15
C ARG A 125 9.92 1.72 -0.87
#